data_AF-A0A352KQG5-F1
#
_entry.id   AF-A0A352KQG5-F1
#
_cell.length_a   1.000
_cell.length_b   1.000
_cell.length_c   1.000
_cell.angle_alpha   90.00
_cell.angle_beta   90.00
_cell.angle_gamma   90.00
#
_symmetry.space_group_name_H-M   'P 1'
#
loop_
_entity.id
_entity.type
_entity.pdbx_description
1 polymer ?
#
loop_
_entity_poly.entity_id
_entity_poly.type
_entity_poly.pdbx_seq_one_letter_code
_entity_poly.pdbx_strand_id
1 'polypeptide(L)'
;MLDAEQIETDALTAVKNSNSLDELEALRVQYLGKKGALTQLLKQLGQLDADIRRSAGQKINLAKKNVQSCIELRREELQAALLTQKLQQEKIDITLPGRRQSRGNFHPITQTMTVILDLFSAMGFDVASGPEVEDDYHNFEALNIPKHHPARAMQDTFYIDGGHVLRTHTSPVQIRTM
;
A
#
# COMPACT_ATOMS: atom_id res chain seq x y z
N MET A 1 -5.15 61.95 -13.01
CA MET A 1 -5.52 61.21 -11.80
C MET A 1 -5.15 59.76 -12.08
N LEU A 2 -4.27 59.14 -11.29
CA LEU A 2 -3.73 57.82 -11.62
C LEU A 2 -4.81 56.73 -11.45
N ASP A 3 -5.14 56.04 -12.55
CA ASP A 3 -6.14 54.96 -12.68
C ASP A 3 -5.77 53.64 -11.97
N ALA A 4 -5.09 53.70 -10.82
CA ALA A 4 -4.69 52.51 -10.07
C ALA A 4 -5.91 51.73 -9.54
N GLU A 5 -6.95 52.43 -9.12
CA GLU A 5 -8.21 51.85 -8.62
C GLU A 5 -8.98 51.14 -9.75
N GLN A 6 -9.02 51.73 -10.96
CA GLN A 6 -9.66 51.13 -12.13
C GLN A 6 -8.93 49.86 -12.60
N ILE A 7 -7.59 49.91 -12.66
CA ILE A 7 -6.78 48.74 -13.01
C ILE A 7 -6.93 47.63 -11.97
N GLU A 8 -7.06 47.97 -10.69
CA GLU A 8 -7.33 47.01 -9.63
C GLU A 8 -8.70 46.33 -9.83
N THR A 9 -9.76 47.09 -10.08
CA THR A 9 -11.10 46.51 -10.32
C THR A 9 -11.15 45.62 -11.56
N ASP A 10 -10.49 46.03 -12.64
CA ASP A 10 -10.42 45.26 -13.89
C ASP A 10 -9.61 43.97 -13.69
N ALA A 11 -8.50 44.05 -12.96
CA ALA A 11 -7.69 42.87 -12.62
C ALA A 11 -8.47 41.89 -11.73
N LEU A 12 -9.15 42.38 -10.69
CA LEU A 12 -9.94 41.55 -9.77
C LEU A 12 -11.10 40.86 -10.49
N THR A 13 -11.76 41.54 -11.43
CA THR A 13 -12.85 40.94 -12.23
C THR A 13 -12.31 39.91 -13.23
N ALA A 14 -11.21 40.21 -13.92
CA ALA A 14 -10.58 39.27 -14.84
C ALA A 14 -10.08 38.00 -14.11
N VAL A 15 -9.48 38.15 -12.93
CA VAL A 15 -9.02 37.01 -12.11
C VAL A 15 -10.20 36.16 -11.67
N LYS A 16 -11.30 36.75 -11.19
CA LYS A 16 -12.51 36.01 -10.82
C LYS A 16 -13.12 35.21 -11.99
N ASN A 17 -13.05 35.75 -13.20
CA ASN A 17 -13.61 35.12 -14.40
C ASN A 17 -12.65 34.12 -15.08
N SER A 18 -11.40 34.01 -14.61
CA SER A 18 -10.44 33.05 -15.15
C SER A 18 -10.85 31.61 -14.83
N ASN A 19 -10.78 30.74 -15.83
CA ASN A 19 -11.21 29.34 -15.76
C ASN A 19 -10.06 28.34 -15.90
N SER A 20 -8.84 28.82 -16.20
CA SER A 20 -7.66 27.98 -16.32
C SER A 20 -6.43 28.60 -15.63
N LEU A 21 -5.48 27.74 -15.26
CA LEU A 21 -4.20 28.18 -14.70
C LEU A 21 -3.38 28.98 -15.73
N ASP A 22 -3.52 28.66 -17.02
CA ASP A 22 -2.85 29.38 -18.11
C ASP A 22 -3.42 30.79 -18.29
N GLU A 23 -4.75 30.94 -18.23
CA GLU A 23 -5.40 32.26 -18.21
C GLU A 23 -4.96 33.09 -17.00
N LEU A 24 -4.91 32.46 -15.82
CA LEU A 24 -4.51 33.14 -14.59
C LEU A 24 -3.04 33.60 -14.65
N GLU A 25 -2.16 32.80 -15.26
CA GLU A 25 -0.76 33.17 -15.48
C GLU A 25 -0.61 34.31 -16.50
N ALA A 26 -1.43 34.29 -17.57
CA ALA A 26 -1.49 35.40 -18.53
C ALA A 26 -1.92 36.71 -17.85
N LEU A 27 -2.94 36.67 -16.98
CA LEU A 27 -3.38 37.82 -16.18
C LEU A 27 -2.29 38.29 -15.22
N ARG A 28 -1.57 37.37 -14.56
CA ARG A 28 -0.43 37.71 -13.70
C ARG A 28 0.64 38.48 -14.46
N VAL A 29 0.99 38.04 -15.67
CA VAL A 29 1.96 38.73 -16.53
C VAL A 29 1.44 40.10 -16.98
N GLN A 30 0.16 40.18 -17.37
CA GLN A 30 -0.49 41.41 -17.85
C GLN A 30 -0.54 42.51 -16.79
N TYR A 31 -0.87 42.19 -15.53
CA TYR A 31 -1.04 43.19 -14.48
C TYR A 31 0.22 43.38 -13.60
N LEU A 32 0.92 42.29 -13.26
CA LEU A 32 2.04 42.30 -12.30
C LEU A 32 3.43 42.10 -12.93
N GLY A 33 3.50 41.75 -14.22
CA GLY A 33 4.77 41.50 -14.92
C GLY A 33 5.69 42.72 -15.01
N LYS A 34 6.90 42.54 -15.55
CA LYS A 34 7.90 43.62 -15.73
C LYS A 34 7.41 44.78 -16.60
N LYS A 35 6.50 44.49 -17.53
CA LYS A 35 5.79 45.45 -18.39
C LYS A 35 4.29 45.54 -18.05
N GLY A 36 3.85 45.01 -16.91
CA GLY A 36 2.45 44.96 -16.53
C GLY A 36 1.89 46.33 -16.12
N ALA A 37 0.58 46.49 -16.20
CA ALA A 37 -0.10 47.77 -15.98
C ALA A 37 0.28 48.45 -14.65
N LEU A 38 0.29 47.69 -13.54
CA LEU A 38 0.64 48.22 -12.21
C LEU A 38 2.14 48.52 -12.07
N THR A 39 3.00 47.73 -12.73
CA THR A 39 4.45 47.96 -12.75
C THR A 39 4.82 49.19 -13.59
N GLN A 40 4.07 49.49 -14.65
CA GLN A 40 4.24 50.70 -15.45
C GLN A 40 3.84 51.96 -14.65
N LEU A 41 2.71 51.91 -13.93
CA LEU A 41 2.31 52.99 -13.03
C LEU A 41 3.37 53.28 -11.95
N LEU A 42 3.98 52.23 -11.37
CA LEU A 42 5.08 52.38 -10.42
C LEU A 42 6.30 53.11 -11.02
N LYS A 43 6.62 52.91 -12.30
CA LYS A 43 7.74 53.60 -12.97
C LYS A 43 7.43 55.08 -13.22
N GLN A 44 6.17 55.42 -13.49
CA GLN A 44 5.74 56.80 -13.72
C GLN A 44 5.77 57.66 -12.44
N LEU A 45 5.75 57.05 -11.25
CA LEU A 45 5.89 57.76 -9.96
C LEU A 45 7.19 58.59 -9.84
N GLY A 46 8.26 58.19 -10.54
CA GLY A 46 9.54 58.90 -10.54
C GLY A 46 9.46 60.32 -11.13
N GLN A 47 8.38 60.67 -11.81
CA GLN A 47 8.16 61.98 -12.45
C GLN A 47 7.31 62.95 -11.60
N LEU A 48 6.81 62.50 -10.42
CA LEU A 48 5.90 63.29 -9.56
C LEU A 48 6.63 63.98 -8.41
N ASP A 49 6.08 65.09 -7.91
CA ASP A 49 6.56 65.77 -6.69
C ASP A 49 6.50 64.87 -5.44
N ALA A 50 7.39 65.12 -4.47
CA ALA A 50 7.63 64.23 -3.32
C ALA A 50 6.36 63.91 -2.50
N ASP A 51 5.48 64.90 -2.28
CA ASP A 51 4.25 64.72 -1.50
C ASP A 51 3.19 63.90 -2.25
N ILE A 52 3.03 64.13 -3.55
CA ILE A 52 2.08 63.38 -4.41
C ILE A 52 2.61 61.97 -4.69
N ARG A 53 3.94 61.80 -4.79
CA ARG A 53 4.61 60.52 -5.02
C ARG A 53 4.36 59.54 -3.87
N ARG A 54 4.34 60.01 -2.61
CA ARG A 54 4.13 59.15 -1.43
C ARG A 54 2.72 58.54 -1.41
N SER A 55 1.69 59.37 -1.60
CA SER A 55 0.29 58.92 -1.57
C SER A 55 -0.06 58.04 -2.78
N ALA A 56 0.39 58.42 -3.98
CA ALA A 56 0.18 57.61 -5.19
C ALA A 56 0.93 56.26 -5.14
N GLY A 57 2.16 56.25 -4.60
CA GLY A 57 2.92 55.02 -4.42
C GLY A 57 2.30 54.04 -3.42
N GLN A 58 1.73 54.54 -2.33
CA GLN A 58 0.97 53.72 -1.38
C GLN A 58 -0.25 53.07 -2.04
N LYS A 59 -1.04 53.84 -2.80
CA LYS A 59 -2.20 53.31 -3.53
C LYS A 59 -1.82 52.21 -4.52
N ILE A 60 -0.78 52.41 -5.33
CA ILE A 60 -0.36 51.40 -6.33
C ILE A 60 0.20 50.14 -5.66
N ASN A 61 0.96 50.28 -4.56
CA ASN A 61 1.46 49.12 -3.82
C ASN A 61 0.32 48.32 -3.16
N LEU A 62 -0.71 48.99 -2.67
CA LEU A 62 -1.91 48.34 -2.13
C LEU A 62 -2.64 47.57 -3.23
N ALA A 63 -2.91 48.21 -4.38
CA ALA A 63 -3.54 47.57 -5.54
C ALA A 63 -2.74 46.35 -6.01
N LYS A 64 -1.40 46.47 -6.09
CA LYS A 64 -0.51 45.36 -6.43
C LYS A 64 -0.64 44.19 -5.46
N LYS A 65 -0.68 44.46 -4.15
CA LYS A 65 -0.85 43.43 -3.12
C LYS A 65 -2.22 42.75 -3.22
N ASN A 66 -3.28 43.51 -3.45
CA ASN A 66 -4.64 42.99 -3.57
C ASN A 66 -4.78 42.09 -4.81
N VAL A 67 -4.29 42.54 -5.98
CA VAL A 67 -4.29 41.73 -7.20
C VAL A 67 -3.45 40.47 -7.05
N GLN A 68 -2.25 40.57 -6.44
CA GLN A 68 -1.42 39.40 -6.17
C GLN A 68 -2.14 38.41 -5.24
N SER A 69 -2.74 38.89 -4.16
CA SER A 69 -3.51 38.03 -3.25
C SER A 69 -4.69 37.36 -3.93
N CYS A 70 -5.41 38.08 -4.80
CA CYS A 70 -6.55 37.53 -5.52
C CYS A 70 -6.13 36.45 -6.52
N ILE A 71 -5.00 36.67 -7.22
CA ILE A 71 -4.42 35.67 -8.13
C ILE A 71 -4.03 34.40 -7.35
N GLU A 72 -3.35 34.52 -6.22
CA GLU A 72 -2.96 33.35 -5.44
C GLU A 72 -4.18 32.57 -4.92
N LEU A 73 -5.19 33.27 -4.38
CA LEU A 73 -6.44 32.63 -3.94
C LEU A 73 -7.13 31.90 -5.09
N ARG A 74 -7.25 32.54 -6.26
CA ARG A 74 -7.88 31.92 -7.44
C ARG A 74 -7.07 30.72 -7.95
N ARG A 75 -5.74 30.79 -7.86
CA ARG A 75 -4.84 29.69 -8.23
C ARG A 75 -5.10 28.47 -7.34
N GLU A 76 -5.19 28.68 -6.03
CA GLU A 76 -5.48 27.63 -5.06
C GLU A 76 -6.85 26.99 -5.32
N GLU A 77 -7.89 27.79 -5.58
CA GLU A 77 -9.23 27.30 -5.94
C GLU A 77 -9.21 26.42 -7.19
N LEU A 78 -8.58 26.89 -8.28
CA LEU A 78 -8.50 26.14 -9.53
C LEU A 78 -7.68 24.86 -9.37
N GLN A 79 -6.58 24.89 -8.62
CA GLN A 79 -5.78 23.70 -8.33
C GLN A 79 -6.56 22.67 -7.51
N ALA A 80 -7.31 23.11 -6.49
CA ALA A 80 -8.15 22.23 -5.68
C ALA A 80 -9.28 21.59 -6.51
N ALA A 81 -9.90 22.37 -7.41
CA ALA A 81 -10.93 21.87 -8.32
C ALA A 81 -10.38 20.82 -9.29
N LEU A 82 -9.23 21.08 -9.93
CA LEU A 82 -8.56 20.14 -10.83
C LEU A 82 -8.15 18.85 -10.11
N LEU A 83 -7.62 18.96 -8.89
CA LEU A 83 -7.28 17.79 -8.07
C LEU A 83 -8.52 16.97 -7.73
N THR A 84 -9.60 17.62 -7.32
CA THR A 84 -10.86 16.95 -6.97
C THR A 84 -11.44 16.21 -8.18
N GLN A 85 -11.44 16.86 -9.35
CA GLN A 85 -11.89 16.23 -10.59
C GLN A 85 -11.05 15.00 -10.94
N LYS A 86 -9.71 15.09 -10.83
CA LYS A 86 -8.80 13.97 -11.06
C LYS A 86 -9.08 12.81 -10.09
N LEU A 87 -9.25 13.10 -8.80
CA LEU A 87 -9.57 12.09 -7.79
C LEU A 87 -10.93 11.41 -8.04
N GLN A 88 -11.93 12.14 -8.53
CA GLN A 88 -13.23 11.57 -8.89
C GLN A 88 -13.12 10.64 -10.10
N GLN A 89 -12.32 11.01 -11.10
CA GLN A 89 -12.08 10.18 -12.29
C GLN A 89 -11.29 8.91 -11.98
N GLU A 90 -10.33 9.01 -11.06
CA GLU A 90 -9.46 7.90 -10.64
C GLU A 90 -10.09 7.06 -9.51
N LYS A 91 -11.36 7.32 -9.15
CA LYS A 91 -12.06 6.56 -8.11
C LYS A 91 -12.29 5.12 -8.58
N ILE A 92 -11.73 4.18 -7.83
CA ILE A 92 -11.90 2.74 -8.03
C ILE A 92 -12.73 2.12 -6.89
N ASP A 93 -13.32 0.96 -7.17
CA ASP A 93 -13.94 0.14 -6.13
C ASP A 93 -12.85 -0.65 -5.38
N ILE A 94 -12.59 -0.24 -4.15
CA ILE A 94 -11.60 -0.85 -3.26
C ILE A 94 -12.04 -2.21 -2.67
N THR A 95 -13.31 -2.60 -2.86
CA THR A 95 -13.84 -3.88 -2.37
C THR A 95 -13.61 -5.04 -3.34
N LEU A 96 -13.21 -4.75 -4.57
CA LEU A 96 -12.93 -5.77 -5.56
C LEU A 96 -11.78 -6.70 -5.13
N PRO A 97 -11.88 -8.00 -5.43
CA PRO A 97 -10.80 -8.93 -5.14
C PRO A 97 -9.56 -8.54 -5.94
N GLY A 98 -8.46 -8.27 -5.22
CA GLY A 98 -7.18 -8.00 -5.85
C GLY A 98 -6.63 -9.20 -6.62
N ARG A 99 -5.72 -8.96 -7.56
CA ARG A 99 -5.00 -10.02 -8.28
C ARG A 99 -4.07 -10.75 -7.30
N ARG A 100 -4.33 -12.04 -7.04
CA ARG A 100 -3.59 -12.85 -6.06
C ARG A 100 -3.27 -14.23 -6.62
N GLN A 101 -2.22 -14.85 -6.09
CA GLN A 101 -1.97 -16.28 -6.26
C GLN A 101 -2.74 -17.07 -5.19
N SER A 102 -3.18 -18.28 -5.54
CA SER A 102 -3.82 -19.19 -4.59
C SER A 102 -2.82 -19.62 -3.51
N ARG A 103 -3.26 -19.63 -2.25
CA ARG A 103 -2.47 -20.23 -1.17
C ARG A 103 -2.54 -21.76 -1.29
N GLY A 104 -1.42 -22.43 -1.10
CA GLY A 104 -1.39 -23.88 -0.92
C GLY A 104 -2.07 -24.30 0.38
N ASN A 105 -2.47 -25.56 0.47
CA ASN A 105 -3.07 -26.16 1.66
C ASN A 105 -2.31 -27.42 2.05
N PHE A 106 -2.26 -27.71 3.35
CA PHE A 106 -1.72 -28.99 3.85
C PHE A 106 -2.68 -30.13 3.52
N HIS A 107 -2.12 -31.33 3.28
CA HIS A 107 -2.92 -32.54 3.13
C HIS A 107 -3.69 -32.83 4.44
N PRO A 108 -4.95 -33.31 4.40
CA PRO A 108 -5.74 -33.56 5.61
C PRO A 108 -5.03 -34.47 6.63
N ILE A 109 -4.33 -35.51 6.16
CA ILE A 109 -3.54 -36.40 7.04
C ILE A 109 -2.46 -35.63 7.79
N THR A 110 -1.75 -34.72 7.11
CA THR A 110 -0.74 -33.86 7.75
C THR A 110 -1.38 -32.97 8.81
N GLN A 111 -2.53 -32.37 8.51
CA GLN A 111 -3.25 -31.52 9.48
C GLN A 111 -3.65 -32.31 10.73
N THR A 112 -4.26 -33.49 10.56
CA THR A 112 -4.65 -34.37 11.67
C THR A 112 -3.43 -34.81 12.47
N MET A 113 -2.34 -35.20 11.80
CA MET A 113 -1.10 -35.60 12.47
C MET A 113 -0.52 -34.45 13.29
N THR A 114 -0.43 -33.23 12.75
CA THR A 114 0.04 -32.05 13.49
C THR A 114 -0.80 -31.81 14.74
N VAL A 115 -2.13 -31.86 14.63
CA VAL A 115 -3.02 -31.66 15.81
C VAL A 115 -2.77 -32.70 16.90
N ILE A 116 -2.61 -33.98 16.53
CA ILE A 116 -2.32 -35.05 17.49
C ILE A 116 -0.94 -34.83 18.13
N LEU A 117 0.09 -34.54 17.32
CA LEU A 117 1.45 -34.32 17.82
C LEU A 117 1.52 -33.11 18.76
N ASP A 118 0.85 -32.01 18.44
CA ASP A 118 0.81 -30.81 19.27
C ASP A 118 0.19 -31.10 20.65
N LEU A 119 -0.90 -31.88 20.68
CA LEU A 119 -1.57 -32.26 21.93
C LEU A 119 -0.65 -33.06 22.85
N PHE A 120 0.02 -34.08 22.33
CA PHE A 120 0.90 -34.93 23.13
C PHE A 120 2.22 -34.22 23.50
N SER A 121 2.75 -33.38 22.62
CA SER A 121 3.93 -32.56 22.90
C SER A 121 3.65 -31.58 24.05
N ALA A 122 2.45 -30.99 24.10
CA ALA A 122 2.02 -30.15 25.21
C ALA A 122 1.91 -30.90 26.56
N MET A 123 1.75 -32.22 26.52
CA MET A 123 1.77 -33.09 27.71
C MET A 123 3.18 -33.56 28.09
N GLY A 124 4.21 -33.18 27.33
CA GLY A 124 5.61 -33.54 27.58
C GLY A 124 6.07 -34.84 26.92
N PHE A 125 5.34 -35.35 25.92
CA PHE A 125 5.81 -36.48 25.11
C PHE A 125 6.71 -36.00 23.97
N ASP A 126 7.80 -36.73 23.72
CA ASP A 126 8.67 -36.50 22.57
C ASP A 126 8.19 -37.25 21.32
N VAL A 127 8.46 -36.66 20.15
CA VAL A 127 8.10 -37.27 18.85
C VAL A 127 9.29 -38.07 18.33
N ALA A 128 9.10 -39.38 18.15
CA ALA A 128 10.07 -40.26 17.54
C ALA A 128 9.63 -40.69 16.13
N SER A 129 10.60 -40.88 15.23
CA SER A 129 10.38 -41.40 13.88
C SER A 129 11.37 -42.52 13.57
N GLY A 130 11.02 -43.38 12.62
CA GLY A 130 11.87 -44.48 12.20
C GLY A 130 11.54 -44.94 10.79
N PRO A 131 12.27 -45.94 10.28
CA PRO A 131 12.19 -46.36 8.89
C PRO A 131 10.83 -46.99 8.57
N GLU A 132 10.43 -46.92 7.31
CA GLU A 132 9.20 -47.58 6.81
C GLU A 132 9.45 -49.04 6.42
N VAL A 133 10.69 -49.37 6.05
CA VAL A 133 11.17 -50.74 5.88
C VAL A 133 11.82 -51.18 7.20
N GLU A 134 11.32 -52.27 7.76
CA GLU A 134 11.76 -52.82 9.04
C GLU A 134 12.21 -54.27 8.88
N ASP A 135 13.02 -54.75 9.81
CA ASP A 135 13.36 -56.18 9.90
C ASP A 135 12.27 -56.97 10.65
N ASP A 136 12.27 -58.29 10.46
CA ASP A 136 11.29 -59.20 11.10
C ASP A 136 11.32 -59.10 12.64
N TYR A 137 12.48 -58.82 13.22
CA TYR A 137 12.65 -58.75 14.66
C TYR A 137 11.92 -57.54 15.26
N HIS A 138 12.16 -56.34 14.73
CA HIS A 138 11.55 -55.11 15.25
C HIS A 138 10.06 -55.00 14.89
N ASN A 139 9.64 -55.51 13.73
CA ASN A 139 8.23 -55.49 13.36
C ASN A 139 7.39 -56.54 14.08
N PHE A 140 7.98 -57.66 14.53
CA PHE A 140 7.22 -58.77 15.12
C PHE A 140 7.83 -59.35 16.40
N GLU A 141 9.03 -59.91 16.33
CA GLU A 141 9.55 -60.75 17.43
C GLU A 141 9.71 -59.97 18.74
N ALA A 142 10.21 -58.74 18.68
CA ALA A 142 10.35 -57.85 19.83
C ALA A 142 9.00 -57.41 20.44
N LEU A 143 7.90 -57.58 19.71
CA LEU A 143 6.52 -57.32 20.16
C LEU A 143 5.81 -58.60 20.61
N ASN A 144 6.58 -59.67 20.89
CA ASN A 144 6.07 -60.98 21.28
C ASN A 144 5.20 -61.65 20.20
N ILE A 145 5.53 -61.41 18.92
CA ILE A 145 4.85 -62.02 17.76
C ILE A 145 5.83 -63.02 17.09
N PRO A 146 5.88 -64.29 17.53
CA PRO A 146 6.77 -65.29 16.93
C PRO A 146 6.36 -65.67 15.50
N LYS A 147 7.25 -66.37 14.77
CA LYS A 147 7.08 -66.73 13.35
C LYS A 147 5.79 -67.46 13.00
N HIS A 148 5.27 -68.27 13.92
CA HIS A 148 4.03 -69.04 13.72
C HIS A 148 2.78 -68.33 14.26
N HIS A 149 2.90 -67.06 14.67
CA HIS A 149 1.77 -66.32 15.24
C HIS A 149 0.80 -65.87 14.12
N PRO A 150 -0.53 -66.12 14.27
CA PRO A 150 -1.52 -65.75 13.26
C PRO A 150 -1.51 -64.27 12.85
N ALA A 151 -1.12 -63.37 13.77
CA ALA A 151 -1.03 -61.95 13.49
C ALA A 151 -0.10 -61.60 12.31
N ARG A 152 0.93 -62.41 12.03
CA ARG A 152 1.83 -62.19 10.87
C ARG A 152 1.13 -62.39 9.53
N ALA A 153 0.06 -63.18 9.50
CA ALA A 153 -0.79 -63.34 8.32
C ALA A 153 -1.97 -62.36 8.34
N MET A 154 -2.52 -62.03 9.51
CA MET A 154 -3.67 -61.11 9.64
C MET A 154 -3.35 -59.64 9.32
N GLN A 155 -2.08 -59.24 9.39
CA GLN A 155 -1.65 -57.88 9.10
C GLN A 155 -1.38 -57.61 7.61
N ASP A 156 -1.66 -58.56 6.71
CA ASP A 156 -1.42 -58.46 5.25
C ASP A 156 -0.04 -57.88 4.92
N THR A 157 0.99 -58.42 5.59
CA THR A 157 2.35 -57.87 5.55
C THR A 157 2.97 -57.96 4.16
N PHE A 158 3.53 -56.85 3.69
CA PHE A 158 4.34 -56.82 2.48
C PHE A 158 5.78 -57.21 2.80
N TYR A 159 6.15 -58.44 2.41
CA TYR A 159 7.51 -58.95 2.52
C TYR A 159 8.34 -58.46 1.32
N ILE A 160 9.52 -57.91 1.59
CA ILE A 160 10.44 -57.42 0.56
C ILE A 160 11.45 -58.52 0.21
N ASP A 161 12.05 -59.11 1.23
CA ASP A 161 12.99 -60.23 1.13
C ASP A 161 12.84 -61.19 2.34
N GLY A 162 13.79 -62.10 2.52
CA GLY A 162 13.77 -63.10 3.59
C GLY A 162 14.00 -62.56 5.02
N GLY A 163 14.18 -61.25 5.20
CA GLY A 163 14.41 -60.62 6.50
C GLY A 163 13.74 -59.27 6.72
N HIS A 164 13.24 -58.62 5.67
CA HIS A 164 12.65 -57.28 5.72
C HIS A 164 11.20 -57.22 5.25
N VAL A 165 10.45 -56.29 5.85
CA VAL A 165 9.03 -56.04 5.57
C VAL A 165 8.74 -54.53 5.51
N LEU A 166 7.69 -54.12 4.81
CA LEU A 166 7.09 -52.82 5.06
C LEU A 166 6.37 -52.86 6.40
N ARG A 167 6.69 -51.92 7.30
CA ARG A 167 6.13 -51.91 8.65
C ARG A 167 4.60 -51.86 8.62
N THR A 168 3.97 -52.70 9.43
CA THR A 168 2.50 -52.78 9.54
C THR A 168 1.93 -51.78 10.55
N HIS A 169 2.79 -51.26 11.43
CA HIS A 169 2.51 -50.29 12.47
C HIS A 169 3.79 -49.55 12.87
N THR A 170 3.68 -48.47 13.65
CA THR A 170 4.84 -47.67 14.11
C THR A 170 5.48 -48.16 15.42
N SER A 171 5.01 -49.28 15.99
CA SER A 171 5.61 -49.93 17.17
C SER A 171 7.11 -50.25 17.08
N PRO A 172 7.71 -50.54 15.90
CA PRO A 172 9.16 -50.75 15.78
C PRO A 172 9.98 -49.56 16.31
N VAL A 173 9.47 -48.34 16.11
CA VAL A 173 10.11 -47.12 16.62
C VAL A 173 10.18 -47.11 18.14
N GLN A 174 9.17 -47.65 18.82
CA GLN A 174 9.15 -47.75 20.28
C GLN A 174 10.25 -48.70 20.76
N ILE A 175 10.40 -49.87 20.12
CA ILE A 175 11.45 -50.85 20.44
C ILE A 175 12.85 -50.28 20.22
N ARG A 176 13.03 -49.44 19.19
CA ARG A 176 14.31 -48.76 18.91
C ARG A 176 14.61 -47.59 19.85
N THR A 177 13.60 -47.04 20.51
CA THR A 177 13.71 -45.84 21.37
C THR A 177 13.85 -46.21 22.85
N MET A 178 13.26 -47.33 23.28
CA MET A 178 13.42 -47.91 24.62
C MET A 178 14.83 -48.44 24.84
#